data_AF-A0A1I4XTK6-F1
#
_entry.id   AF-A0A1I4XTK6-F1
#
_cell.length_a   1.000
_cell.length_b   1.000
_cell.length_c   1.000
_cell.angle_alpha   90.00
_cell.angle_beta   90.00
_cell.angle_gamma   90.00
#
_symmetry.space_group_name_H-M   'P 1'
#
loop_
_entity.id
_entity.type
_entity.pdbx_description
1 polymer ?
#
loop_
_entity_poly.entity_id
_entity_poly.type
_entity_poly.pdbx_seq_one_letter_code
_entity_poly.pdbx_strand_id
1 'polypeptide(L)'
;MTPPALLFYGDDFTGATDALGTAARAGLRTLLFLGTPDAKRFEAAGPLDCIGIAGAARSMAPEAMRKELAPVAALARALKPRVLHYKTCSTFDSAPQVGSIGEAVRTLAPALGTPRLFIVGGQPNLGRYCLFGNLFAAAGTQGEVFRIDRHPTMSRHPVTPMNEADLRLHLARQGLEGIALVPWTAYAEGEEALSLRAAKHDGALLWDVAEPAHLPLLGGQLWAQAQRQPALAVGPSSVVEAVAHAIHPEPAPQPAGIAAAEGPVLVLAGSLSPVTAAQVAAARSFEVLRLSAERLSAGDGGYLADAARQIASTLRAGRHTLACTVAADGARVELHSGALAEAGGRLLQEALRLAPQVRRVGIAGGDTSSLAVRALDAWALAYQGLLAPGVPLCRLHSDDARLDGLELMLKGGQMGGADVFERLVAGHPGFGTGTK
;
A
#
# COMPACT_ATOMS: atom_id res chain seq x y z
N MET A 1 -26.21 4.32 -9.93
CA MET A 1 -24.76 4.57 -10.06
C MET A 1 -24.15 3.47 -10.89
N THR A 2 -23.23 3.81 -11.81
CA THR A 2 -22.44 2.80 -12.54
C THR A 2 -21.53 2.09 -11.53
N PRO A 3 -21.52 0.75 -11.47
CA PRO A 3 -20.62 0.02 -10.58
C PRO A 3 -19.16 0.37 -10.86
N PRO A 4 -18.31 0.54 -9.84
CA PRO A 4 -16.88 0.74 -10.06
C PRO A 4 -16.29 -0.51 -10.73
N ALA A 5 -15.27 -0.30 -11.56
CA ALA A 5 -14.58 -1.41 -12.20
C ALA A 5 -13.85 -2.27 -11.17
N LEU A 6 -13.22 -1.62 -10.19
CA LEU A 6 -12.39 -2.27 -9.18
C LEU A 6 -12.71 -1.75 -7.77
N LEU A 7 -12.93 -2.66 -6.83
CA LEU A 7 -12.88 -2.41 -5.39
C LEU A 7 -11.74 -3.25 -4.83
N PHE A 8 -10.74 -2.66 -4.21
CA PHE A 8 -9.68 -3.41 -3.53
C PHE A 8 -9.68 -3.16 -2.02
N TYR A 9 -9.31 -4.19 -1.27
CA TYR A 9 -8.94 -4.09 0.14
C TYR A 9 -7.46 -4.46 0.28
N GLY A 10 -6.64 -3.55 0.81
CA GLY A 10 -5.24 -3.82 1.14
C GLY A 10 -5.12 -4.42 2.54
N ASP A 11 -4.50 -5.60 2.62
CA ASP A 11 -4.26 -6.30 3.89
C ASP A 11 -3.26 -5.61 4.83
N ASP A 12 -2.51 -4.64 4.30
CA ASP A 12 -1.73 -3.65 5.04
C ASP A 12 -1.81 -2.26 4.39
N PHE A 13 -1.45 -1.23 5.16
CA PHE A 13 -1.47 0.15 4.69
C PHE A 13 -0.48 0.40 3.54
N THR A 14 0.76 -0.13 3.64
CA THR A 14 1.78 0.07 2.61
C THR A 14 1.34 -0.52 1.27
N GLY A 15 0.84 -1.76 1.26
CA GLY A 15 0.31 -2.41 0.06
C GLY A 15 -0.94 -1.73 -0.49
N ALA A 16 -1.78 -1.15 0.37
CA ALA A 16 -2.93 -0.36 -0.06
C ALA A 16 -2.51 0.93 -0.78
N THR A 17 -1.50 1.64 -0.25
CA THR A 17 -0.96 2.85 -0.89
C THR A 17 -0.21 2.56 -2.20
N ASP A 18 0.45 1.40 -2.30
CA ASP A 18 1.06 0.94 -3.55
C ASP A 18 -0.02 0.65 -4.62
N ALA A 19 -1.09 -0.06 -4.26
CA ALA A 19 -2.22 -0.31 -5.15
C ALA A 19 -2.92 0.99 -5.59
N LEU A 20 -3.08 1.96 -4.69
CA LEU A 20 -3.56 3.32 -5.01
C LEU A 20 -2.68 3.99 -6.08
N GLY A 21 -1.36 4.01 -5.87
CA GLY A 21 -0.44 4.61 -6.82
C GLY A 21 -0.41 3.88 -8.16
N THR A 22 -0.55 2.56 -8.15
CA THR A 22 -0.66 1.75 -9.36
C THR A 22 -1.92 2.06 -10.16
N ALA A 23 -3.09 2.11 -9.53
CA ALA A 23 -4.34 2.48 -10.19
C ALA A 23 -4.29 3.90 -10.76
N ALA A 24 -3.84 4.88 -9.97
CA ALA A 24 -3.77 6.27 -10.38
C ALA A 24 -2.80 6.49 -11.55
N ARG A 25 -1.63 5.85 -11.53
CA ARG A 25 -0.66 5.92 -12.65
C ARG A 25 -1.18 5.23 -13.91
N ALA A 26 -2.10 4.30 -13.78
CA ALA A 26 -2.79 3.68 -14.91
C ALA A 26 -4.01 4.50 -15.40
N GLY A 27 -4.20 5.72 -14.88
CA GLY A 27 -5.25 6.64 -15.32
C GLY A 27 -6.62 6.41 -14.69
N LEU A 28 -6.76 5.47 -13.74
CA LEU A 28 -8.03 5.21 -13.06
C LEU A 28 -8.33 6.31 -12.06
N ARG A 29 -9.56 6.84 -12.05
CA ARG A 29 -10.03 7.73 -10.97
C ARG A 29 -10.11 6.93 -9.68
N THR A 30 -9.18 7.21 -8.77
CA THR A 30 -8.94 6.35 -7.61
C THR A 30 -8.82 7.13 -6.32
N LEU A 31 -9.46 6.63 -5.26
CA LEU A 31 -9.24 7.03 -3.88
C LEU A 31 -9.00 5.80 -3.00
N LEU A 32 -8.13 5.96 -2.00
CA LEU A 32 -7.94 4.99 -0.93
C LEU A 32 -8.62 5.51 0.34
N PHE A 33 -9.74 4.91 0.71
CA PHE A 33 -10.42 5.21 1.96
C PHE A 33 -9.73 4.52 3.15
N LEU A 34 -9.68 5.20 4.29
CA LEU A 34 -9.02 4.72 5.51
C LEU A 34 -9.93 3.87 6.42
N GLY A 35 -11.07 3.49 5.84
CA GLY A 35 -12.15 2.68 6.40
C GLY A 35 -13.28 2.65 5.35
N THR A 36 -14.32 1.87 5.56
CA THR A 36 -15.46 1.90 4.64
C THR A 36 -16.17 3.26 4.71
N PRO A 37 -16.32 3.99 3.59
CA PRO A 37 -16.95 5.31 3.60
C PRO A 37 -18.45 5.22 3.90
N ASP A 38 -18.96 6.23 4.61
CA ASP A 38 -20.39 6.49 4.68
C ASP A 38 -20.90 7.18 3.40
N ALA A 39 -22.22 7.39 3.31
CA ALA A 39 -22.85 7.99 2.13
C ALA A 39 -22.33 9.39 1.82
N LYS A 40 -22.06 10.21 2.86
CA LYS A 40 -21.58 11.60 2.70
C LYS A 40 -20.18 11.62 2.10
N ARG A 41 -19.26 10.80 2.63
CA ARG A 41 -17.87 10.69 2.14
C ARG A 41 -17.81 10.08 0.75
N PHE A 42 -18.72 9.15 0.45
CA PHE A 42 -18.83 8.58 -0.89
C PHE A 42 -19.34 9.60 -1.92
N GLU A 43 -20.31 10.45 -1.55
CA GLU A 43 -20.78 11.55 -2.40
C GLU A 43 -19.66 12.58 -2.64
N ALA A 44 -18.93 12.97 -1.59
CA ALA A 44 -17.81 13.90 -1.67
C ALA A 44 -16.65 13.40 -2.54
N ALA A 45 -16.45 12.07 -2.60
CA ALA A 45 -15.44 11.44 -3.44
C ALA A 45 -15.71 11.56 -4.95
N GLY A 46 -16.97 11.76 -5.35
CA GLY A 46 -17.37 11.78 -6.74
C GLY A 46 -17.22 10.42 -7.44
N PRO A 47 -17.31 10.38 -8.78
CA PRO A 47 -17.24 9.14 -9.54
C PRO A 47 -15.83 8.57 -9.59
N LEU A 48 -15.67 7.30 -9.18
CA LEU A 48 -14.41 6.56 -9.13
C LEU A 48 -14.46 5.31 -10.01
N ASP A 49 -13.37 5.00 -10.69
CA ASP A 49 -13.16 3.75 -11.44
C ASP A 49 -12.63 2.65 -10.51
N CYS A 50 -11.76 3.04 -9.58
CA CYS A 50 -11.11 2.17 -8.61
C CYS A 50 -11.29 2.70 -7.19
N ILE A 51 -11.75 1.85 -6.28
CA ILE A 51 -11.98 2.20 -4.88
C ILE A 51 -11.08 1.33 -4.02
N GLY A 52 -10.23 1.95 -3.22
CA GLY A 52 -9.38 1.25 -2.25
C GLY A 52 -9.90 1.37 -0.84
N ILE A 53 -9.80 0.30 -0.06
CA ILE A 53 -9.95 0.33 1.41
C ILE A 53 -8.61 -0.05 2.03
N ALA A 54 -8.05 0.84 2.85
CA ALA A 54 -6.85 0.56 3.62
C ALA A 54 -7.22 -0.30 4.84
N GLY A 55 -6.50 -1.40 5.02
CA GLY A 55 -6.75 -2.36 6.08
C GLY A 55 -5.50 -2.82 6.81
N ALA A 56 -5.69 -3.76 7.73
CA ALA A 56 -4.62 -4.34 8.54
C ALA A 56 -4.77 -5.87 8.75
N ALA A 57 -5.57 -6.54 7.93
CA ALA A 57 -5.90 -7.96 8.10
C ALA A 57 -4.68 -8.90 8.10
N ARG A 58 -3.54 -8.52 7.52
CA ARG A 58 -2.34 -9.39 7.42
C ARG A 58 -1.82 -9.86 8.77
N SER A 59 -1.94 -9.05 9.82
CA SER A 59 -1.48 -9.40 11.17
C SER A 59 -2.59 -9.92 12.09
N MET A 60 -3.79 -10.15 11.56
CA MET A 60 -4.96 -10.54 12.34
C MET A 60 -5.18 -12.05 12.32
N ALA A 61 -5.65 -12.60 13.44
CA ALA A 61 -6.19 -13.96 13.47
C ALA A 61 -7.50 -14.04 12.66
N PRO A 62 -7.88 -15.21 12.11
CA PRO A 62 -9.07 -15.37 11.27
C PRO A 62 -10.37 -14.76 11.82
N GLU A 63 -10.64 -14.89 13.11
CA GLU A 63 -11.83 -14.29 13.73
C GLU A 63 -11.82 -12.75 13.69
N ALA A 64 -10.64 -12.13 13.88
CA ALA A 64 -10.50 -10.69 13.75
C ALA A 64 -10.59 -10.26 12.28
N MET A 65 -10.03 -11.05 11.35
CA MET A 65 -10.16 -10.81 9.91
C MET A 65 -11.62 -10.79 9.46
N ARG A 66 -12.47 -11.71 9.97
CA ARG A 66 -13.91 -11.70 9.66
C ARG A 66 -14.58 -10.38 10.02
N LYS A 67 -14.27 -9.85 11.21
CA LYS A 67 -14.82 -8.57 11.70
C LYS A 67 -14.33 -7.38 10.88
N GLU A 68 -13.04 -7.37 10.57
CA GLU A 68 -12.39 -6.35 9.73
C GLU A 68 -12.95 -6.33 8.30
N LEU A 69 -13.19 -7.50 7.71
CA LEU A 69 -13.63 -7.64 6.31
C LEU A 69 -15.15 -7.57 6.13
N ALA A 70 -15.94 -7.75 7.19
CA ALA A 70 -17.40 -7.70 7.10
C ALA A 70 -17.95 -6.37 6.54
N PRO A 71 -17.46 -5.18 6.96
CA PRO A 71 -17.83 -3.91 6.32
C PRO A 71 -17.47 -3.85 4.83
N VAL A 72 -16.32 -4.40 4.44
CA VAL A 72 -15.87 -4.44 3.04
C VAL A 72 -16.79 -5.34 2.21
N ALA A 73 -17.19 -6.49 2.75
CA ALA A 73 -18.17 -7.37 2.11
C ALA A 73 -19.53 -6.67 1.95
N ALA A 74 -19.98 -5.91 2.95
CA ALA A 74 -21.21 -5.12 2.85
C ALA A 74 -21.10 -4.03 1.77
N LEU A 75 -19.97 -3.33 1.71
CA LEU A 75 -19.69 -2.34 0.68
C LEU A 75 -19.67 -2.96 -0.72
N ALA A 76 -19.04 -4.13 -0.88
CA ALA A 76 -19.01 -4.85 -2.15
C ALA A 76 -20.42 -5.25 -2.63
N ARG A 77 -21.31 -5.67 -1.73
CA ARG A 77 -22.73 -5.94 -2.07
C ARG A 77 -23.46 -4.70 -2.55
N ALA A 78 -23.20 -3.55 -1.91
CA ALA A 78 -23.84 -2.28 -2.25
C ALA A 78 -23.34 -1.74 -3.60
N LEU A 79 -22.03 -1.78 -3.84
CA LEU A 79 -21.40 -1.22 -5.02
C LEU A 79 -21.42 -2.15 -6.24
N LYS A 80 -21.47 -3.47 -6.01
CA LYS A 80 -21.42 -4.52 -7.05
C LYS A 80 -20.24 -4.35 -8.02
N PRO A 81 -18.99 -4.23 -7.53
CA PRO A 81 -17.83 -4.01 -8.38
C PRO A 81 -17.66 -5.16 -9.38
N ARG A 82 -17.10 -4.87 -10.56
CA ARG A 82 -16.76 -5.93 -11.54
C ARG A 82 -15.69 -6.86 -10.99
N VAL A 83 -14.69 -6.28 -10.32
CA VAL A 83 -13.61 -6.99 -9.65
C VAL A 83 -13.54 -6.54 -8.18
N LEU A 84 -13.67 -7.48 -7.26
CA LEU A 84 -13.24 -7.29 -5.86
C LEU A 84 -11.83 -7.86 -5.74
N HIS A 85 -10.89 -7.08 -5.24
CA HIS A 85 -9.50 -7.47 -5.11
C HIS A 85 -9.10 -7.51 -3.62
N TYR A 86 -8.77 -8.69 -3.12
CA TYR A 86 -8.02 -8.81 -1.87
C TYR A 86 -6.54 -8.64 -2.17
N LYS A 87 -6.04 -7.42 -1.95
CA LYS A 87 -4.65 -7.02 -2.20
C LYS A 87 -3.76 -7.56 -1.09
N THR A 88 -2.89 -8.49 -1.44
CA THR A 88 -1.94 -9.15 -0.52
C THR A 88 -0.51 -8.65 -0.73
N CYS A 89 0.39 -8.97 0.19
CA CYS A 89 1.83 -8.79 -0.05
C CYS A 89 2.28 -9.55 -1.31
N SER A 90 3.22 -8.99 -2.09
CA SER A 90 3.78 -9.69 -3.27
C SER A 90 4.54 -10.96 -2.94
N THR A 91 4.89 -11.15 -1.67
CA THR A 91 5.50 -12.39 -1.14
C THR A 91 4.49 -13.36 -0.52
N PHE A 92 3.18 -13.08 -0.63
CA PHE A 92 2.07 -13.93 -0.16
C PHE A 92 2.09 -14.24 1.35
N ASP A 93 2.66 -13.34 2.15
CA ASP A 93 2.72 -13.35 3.62
C ASP A 93 1.36 -13.71 4.24
N SER A 94 1.23 -14.97 4.66
CA SER A 94 -0.01 -15.49 5.24
C SER A 94 0.23 -16.84 5.90
N ALA A 95 -0.64 -17.20 6.85
CA ALA A 95 -0.68 -18.50 7.48
C ALA A 95 -2.12 -18.85 7.88
N PRO A 96 -2.44 -20.13 8.13
CA PRO A 96 -3.79 -20.53 8.52
C PRO A 96 -4.32 -19.78 9.76
N GLN A 97 -3.43 -19.48 10.71
CA GLN A 97 -3.74 -18.85 11.99
C GLN A 97 -3.58 -17.31 12.02
N VAL A 98 -2.97 -16.69 11.01
CA VAL A 98 -2.72 -15.24 10.96
C VAL A 98 -2.62 -14.74 9.52
N GLY A 99 -3.32 -13.66 9.19
CA GLY A 99 -3.30 -13.08 7.84
C GLY A 99 -3.79 -14.05 6.76
N SER A 100 -4.69 -14.97 7.11
CA SER A 100 -5.13 -16.07 6.25
C SER A 100 -5.84 -15.57 5.00
N ILE A 101 -5.20 -15.70 3.85
CA ILE A 101 -5.79 -15.40 2.52
C ILE A 101 -7.04 -16.25 2.30
N GLY A 102 -7.02 -17.52 2.74
CA GLY A 102 -8.20 -18.38 2.66
C GLY A 102 -9.38 -17.85 3.48
N GLU A 103 -9.13 -17.26 4.64
CA GLU A 103 -10.19 -16.61 5.43
C GLU A 103 -10.73 -15.35 4.75
N ALA A 104 -9.85 -14.55 4.14
CA ALA A 104 -10.27 -13.38 3.40
C ALA A 104 -11.19 -13.76 2.22
N VAL A 105 -10.82 -14.80 1.46
CA VAL A 105 -11.66 -15.33 0.38
C VAL A 105 -13.00 -15.83 0.90
N ARG A 106 -13.02 -16.62 1.97
CA ARG A 106 -14.28 -17.11 2.59
C ARG A 106 -15.19 -15.98 3.05
N THR A 107 -14.62 -14.87 3.54
CA THR A 107 -15.38 -13.72 4.02
C THR A 107 -15.92 -12.85 2.88
N LEU A 108 -15.11 -12.63 1.84
CA LEU A 108 -15.42 -11.68 0.77
C LEU A 108 -16.19 -12.30 -0.40
N ALA A 109 -15.92 -13.56 -0.77
CA ALA A 109 -16.57 -14.20 -1.92
C ALA A 109 -18.11 -14.20 -1.86
N PRO A 110 -18.77 -14.45 -0.70
CA PRO A 110 -20.23 -14.42 -0.61
C PRO A 110 -20.84 -13.05 -0.91
N ALA A 111 -20.07 -11.95 -0.82
CA ALA A 111 -20.55 -10.62 -1.20
C ALA A 111 -20.83 -10.49 -2.70
N LEU A 112 -20.24 -11.37 -3.52
CA LEU A 112 -20.35 -11.37 -4.97
C LEU A 112 -21.27 -12.49 -5.50
N GLY A 113 -21.86 -13.31 -4.63
CA GLY A 113 -22.61 -14.50 -5.00
C GLY A 113 -21.66 -15.66 -5.34
N THR A 114 -21.53 -15.98 -6.63
CA THR A 114 -20.66 -17.06 -7.15
C THR A 114 -19.52 -16.47 -8.00
N PRO A 115 -18.56 -15.76 -7.39
CA PRO A 115 -17.53 -15.09 -8.16
C PRO A 115 -16.55 -16.09 -8.79
N ARG A 116 -15.93 -15.70 -9.89
CA ARG A 116 -14.71 -16.37 -10.35
C ARG A 116 -13.56 -16.00 -9.42
N LEU A 117 -12.81 -16.97 -8.90
CA LEU A 117 -11.61 -16.70 -8.12
C LEU A 117 -10.36 -16.69 -9.01
N PHE A 118 -9.73 -15.51 -9.11
CA PHE A 118 -8.42 -15.31 -9.73
C PHE A 118 -7.37 -15.14 -8.65
N ILE A 119 -6.31 -15.94 -8.71
CA ILE A 119 -5.11 -15.74 -7.90
C ILE A 119 -4.01 -15.31 -8.86
N VAL A 120 -3.48 -14.11 -8.69
CA VAL A 120 -2.41 -13.57 -9.54
C VAL A 120 -1.10 -13.67 -8.78
N GLY A 121 -0.23 -14.56 -9.24
CA GLY A 121 1.09 -14.75 -8.65
C GLY A 121 2.11 -13.84 -9.32
N GLY A 122 2.92 -13.13 -8.52
CA GLY A 122 4.04 -12.32 -9.02
C GLY A 122 3.75 -10.82 -9.13
N GLN A 123 4.83 -10.05 -9.09
CA GLN A 123 4.88 -8.60 -9.21
C GLN A 123 6.26 -8.23 -9.82
N PRO A 124 6.45 -8.40 -11.15
CA PRO A 124 7.78 -8.36 -11.77
C PRO A 124 8.53 -7.04 -11.60
N ASN A 125 7.83 -5.91 -11.61
CA ASN A 125 8.42 -4.58 -11.35
C ASN A 125 9.01 -4.44 -9.93
N LEU A 126 8.66 -5.34 -9.00
CA LEU A 126 9.25 -5.44 -7.67
C LEU A 126 10.22 -6.64 -7.56
N GLY A 127 10.55 -7.34 -8.65
CA GLY A 127 11.40 -8.53 -8.62
C GLY A 127 10.74 -9.74 -7.96
N ARG A 128 9.41 -9.86 -8.05
CA ARG A 128 8.65 -11.02 -7.58
C ARG A 128 8.06 -11.72 -8.79
N TYR A 129 8.26 -13.02 -8.91
CA TYR A 129 7.90 -13.79 -10.09
C TYR A 129 7.17 -15.06 -9.68
N CYS A 130 6.16 -15.46 -10.44
CA CYS A 130 5.51 -16.75 -10.25
C CYS A 130 5.69 -17.58 -11.51
N LEU A 131 6.31 -18.75 -11.37
CA LEU A 131 6.59 -19.68 -12.46
C LEU A 131 6.22 -21.09 -12.03
N PHE A 132 5.42 -21.76 -12.84
CA PHE A 132 4.87 -23.09 -12.58
C PHE A 132 4.20 -23.18 -11.20
N GLY A 133 3.46 -22.13 -10.82
CA GLY A 133 2.81 -21.96 -9.53
C GLY A 133 3.75 -21.65 -8.36
N ASN A 134 5.08 -21.64 -8.58
CA ASN A 134 6.07 -21.39 -7.55
C ASN A 134 6.43 -19.91 -7.48
N LEU A 135 6.45 -19.34 -6.28
CA LEU A 135 6.79 -17.95 -6.04
C LEU A 135 8.31 -17.76 -5.81
N PHE A 136 8.85 -16.74 -6.46
CA PHE A 136 10.23 -16.29 -6.35
C PHE A 136 10.29 -14.80 -6.02
N ALA A 137 11.32 -14.37 -5.28
CA ALA A 137 11.50 -12.98 -4.88
C ALA A 137 12.99 -12.60 -4.79
N ALA A 138 13.32 -11.39 -5.26
CA ALA A 138 14.64 -10.79 -5.06
C ALA A 138 14.88 -10.39 -3.60
N ALA A 139 16.08 -10.68 -3.07
CA ALA A 139 16.51 -10.24 -1.75
C ALA A 139 17.04 -8.80 -1.79
N GLY A 140 16.12 -7.83 -1.72
CA GLY A 140 16.41 -6.40 -1.85
C GLY A 140 16.33 -5.89 -3.29
N THR A 141 16.62 -4.61 -3.48
CA THR A 141 16.54 -3.97 -4.81
C THR A 141 17.68 -4.48 -5.68
N GLN A 142 17.35 -5.14 -6.81
CA GLN A 142 18.32 -5.80 -7.69
C GLN A 142 19.17 -6.90 -7.02
N GLY A 143 18.68 -7.48 -5.93
CA GLY A 143 19.33 -8.62 -5.28
C GLY A 143 19.13 -9.95 -6.02
N GLU A 144 19.83 -10.98 -5.55
CA GLU A 144 19.63 -12.35 -6.03
C GLU A 144 18.18 -12.81 -5.82
N VAL A 145 17.64 -13.55 -6.80
CA VAL A 145 16.28 -14.07 -6.78
C VAL A 145 16.29 -15.46 -6.13
N PHE A 146 15.50 -15.60 -5.07
CA PHE A 146 15.33 -16.86 -4.35
C PHE A 146 13.92 -17.39 -4.56
N ARG A 147 13.78 -18.71 -4.60
CA ARG A 147 12.48 -19.35 -4.34
C ARG A 147 12.02 -18.95 -2.93
N ILE A 148 10.75 -18.61 -2.76
CA ILE A 148 10.29 -17.89 -1.56
C ILE A 148 10.54 -18.67 -0.25
N ASP A 149 10.48 -20.00 -0.32
CA ASP A 149 10.77 -20.93 0.77
C ASP A 149 12.26 -21.04 1.15
N ARG A 150 13.14 -20.47 0.33
CA ARG A 150 14.59 -20.37 0.54
C ARG A 150 15.07 -18.93 0.69
N HIS A 151 14.17 -17.97 0.55
CA HIS A 151 14.52 -16.56 0.65
C HIS A 151 15.06 -16.25 2.06
N PRO A 152 16.20 -15.54 2.20
CA PRO A 152 16.89 -15.37 3.49
C PRO A 152 16.02 -14.72 4.57
N THR A 153 15.17 -13.77 4.18
CA THR A 153 14.17 -13.13 5.06
C THR A 153 12.85 -13.91 5.13
N MET A 154 12.17 -14.12 4.00
CA MET A 154 10.79 -14.62 4.00
C MET A 154 10.62 -16.04 4.54
N SER A 155 11.60 -16.93 4.33
CA SER A 155 11.57 -18.29 4.90
C SER A 155 11.60 -18.33 6.43
N ARG A 156 12.04 -17.22 7.05
CA ARG A 156 12.18 -17.05 8.50
C ARG A 156 11.39 -15.82 8.99
N HIS A 157 10.40 -15.36 8.22
CA HIS A 157 9.59 -14.21 8.60
C HIS A 157 8.96 -14.45 9.98
N PRO A 158 9.04 -13.49 10.93
CA PRO A 158 8.70 -13.74 12.33
C PRO A 158 7.22 -14.06 12.58
N VAL A 159 6.33 -13.65 11.67
CA VAL A 159 4.87 -13.84 11.82
C VAL A 159 4.34 -14.90 10.84
N THR A 160 4.81 -14.87 9.61
CA THR A 160 4.31 -15.67 8.47
C THR A 160 5.47 -16.26 7.67
N PRO A 161 6.26 -17.17 8.27
CA PRO A 161 7.40 -17.78 7.58
C PRO A 161 6.91 -18.53 6.34
N MET A 162 7.39 -18.10 5.17
CA MET A 162 7.04 -18.71 3.89
C MET A 162 7.89 -19.97 3.72
N ASN A 163 7.34 -21.13 4.05
CA ASN A 163 8.03 -22.43 3.96
C ASN A 163 7.56 -23.30 2.79
N GLU A 164 6.68 -22.74 1.95
CA GLU A 164 6.12 -23.36 0.76
C GLU A 164 6.14 -22.34 -0.37
N ALA A 165 6.63 -22.75 -1.52
CA ALA A 165 6.75 -21.89 -2.69
C ALA A 165 5.62 -22.10 -3.69
N ASP A 166 5.07 -23.32 -3.78
CA ASP A 166 3.91 -23.58 -4.61
C ASP A 166 2.69 -22.91 -3.97
N LEU A 167 2.21 -21.83 -4.59
CA LEU A 167 1.08 -21.06 -4.06
C LEU A 167 -0.19 -21.90 -3.95
N ARG A 168 -0.35 -22.96 -4.74
CA ARG A 168 -1.51 -23.85 -4.62
C ARG A 168 -1.46 -24.63 -3.31
N LEU A 169 -0.28 -25.16 -2.96
CA LEU A 169 -0.09 -25.87 -1.69
C LEU A 169 -0.17 -24.92 -0.50
N HIS A 170 0.43 -23.73 -0.61
CA HIS A 170 0.38 -22.70 0.43
C HIS A 170 -1.06 -22.26 0.74
N LEU A 171 -1.87 -22.03 -0.30
CA LEU A 171 -3.26 -21.60 -0.16
C LEU A 171 -4.19 -22.77 0.22
N ALA A 172 -3.89 -24.01 -0.20
CA ALA A 172 -4.62 -25.20 0.26
C ALA A 172 -4.52 -25.38 1.77
N ARG A 173 -3.34 -25.12 2.38
CA ARG A 173 -3.19 -25.11 3.85
C ARG A 173 -4.10 -24.09 4.55
N GLN A 174 -4.59 -23.08 3.83
CA GLN A 174 -5.49 -22.05 4.33
C GLN A 174 -6.97 -22.31 3.95
N GLY A 175 -7.25 -23.48 3.35
CA GLY A 175 -8.60 -23.93 2.97
C GLY A 175 -9.03 -23.50 1.57
N LEU A 176 -8.08 -23.20 0.66
CA LEU A 176 -8.36 -22.99 -0.77
C LEU A 176 -7.83 -24.17 -1.58
N GLU A 177 -8.69 -25.18 -1.75
CA GLU A 177 -8.37 -26.41 -2.48
C GLU A 177 -8.71 -26.31 -3.98
N GLY A 178 -8.23 -27.26 -4.77
CA GLY A 178 -8.62 -27.40 -6.18
C GLY A 178 -8.17 -26.25 -7.09
N ILE A 179 -7.12 -25.50 -6.70
CA ILE A 179 -6.59 -24.39 -7.51
C ILE A 179 -5.90 -24.96 -8.75
N ALA A 180 -6.47 -24.67 -9.92
CA ALA A 180 -5.84 -25.00 -11.21
C ALA A 180 -4.83 -23.92 -11.62
N LEU A 181 -3.84 -24.30 -12.42
CA LEU A 181 -2.73 -23.43 -12.83
C LEU A 181 -2.87 -23.02 -14.30
N VAL A 182 -2.73 -21.72 -14.55
CA VAL A 182 -2.39 -21.16 -15.86
C VAL A 182 -0.91 -20.83 -15.83
N PRO A 183 -0.05 -21.72 -16.38
CA PRO A 183 1.40 -21.55 -16.27
C PRO A 183 1.89 -20.42 -17.18
N TRP A 184 3.02 -19.81 -16.82
CA TRP A 184 3.58 -18.69 -17.58
C TRP A 184 3.90 -19.03 -19.05
N THR A 185 4.14 -20.31 -19.37
CA THR A 185 4.40 -20.75 -20.75
C THR A 185 3.16 -20.68 -21.63
N ALA A 186 1.94 -20.71 -21.05
CA ALA A 186 0.70 -20.66 -21.81
C ALA A 186 0.45 -19.28 -22.46
N TYR A 187 1.11 -18.22 -22.00
CA TYR A 187 0.96 -16.88 -22.56
C TYR A 187 1.50 -16.80 -23.99
N ALA A 188 2.51 -17.60 -24.33
CA ALA A 188 3.04 -17.69 -25.70
C ALA A 188 2.07 -18.36 -26.69
N GLU A 189 1.05 -19.07 -26.20
CA GLU A 189 0.02 -19.71 -27.03
C GLU A 189 -1.08 -18.72 -27.48
N GLY A 190 -1.11 -17.50 -26.94
CA GLY A 190 -2.06 -16.45 -27.28
C GLY A 190 -3.37 -16.45 -26.46
N GLU A 191 -4.18 -15.40 -26.62
CA GLU A 191 -5.37 -15.14 -25.81
C GLU A 191 -6.45 -16.24 -25.91
N GLU A 192 -6.66 -16.81 -27.09
CA GLU A 192 -7.65 -17.87 -27.30
C GLU A 192 -7.29 -19.13 -26.51
N ALA A 193 -6.01 -19.53 -26.53
CA ALA A 193 -5.52 -20.67 -25.78
C ALA A 193 -5.63 -20.45 -24.26
N LEU A 194 -5.33 -19.24 -23.78
CA LEU A 194 -5.55 -18.85 -22.38
C LEU A 194 -7.03 -18.95 -21.99
N SER A 195 -7.93 -18.47 -22.86
CA SER A 195 -9.38 -18.51 -22.64
C SER A 195 -9.89 -19.95 -22.53
N LEU A 196 -9.48 -20.82 -23.46
CA LEU A 196 -9.83 -22.23 -23.46
C LEU A 196 -9.29 -22.97 -22.23
N ARG A 197 -8.08 -22.64 -21.79
CA ARG A 197 -7.48 -23.24 -20.58
C ARG A 197 -8.23 -22.80 -19.32
N ALA A 198 -8.54 -21.51 -19.21
CA ALA A 198 -9.31 -20.97 -18.10
C ALA A 198 -10.72 -21.59 -18.04
N ALA A 199 -11.37 -21.81 -19.18
CA ALA A 199 -12.73 -22.37 -19.25
C ALA A 199 -12.83 -23.85 -18.83
N LYS A 200 -11.72 -24.60 -18.78
CA LYS A 200 -11.72 -26.04 -18.40
C LYS A 200 -11.90 -26.31 -16.91
N HIS A 201 -11.81 -25.29 -16.08
CA HIS A 201 -11.90 -25.41 -14.63
C HIS A 201 -12.89 -24.38 -14.11
N ASP A 202 -13.86 -24.76 -13.28
CA ASP A 202 -14.85 -23.82 -12.71
C ASP A 202 -14.41 -23.24 -11.34
N GLY A 203 -13.37 -23.81 -10.73
CA GLY A 203 -12.80 -23.37 -9.46
C GLY A 203 -11.84 -22.18 -9.54
N ALA A 204 -10.93 -22.11 -8.57
CA ALA A 204 -9.91 -21.08 -8.49
C ALA A 204 -8.81 -21.29 -9.55
N LEU A 205 -8.36 -20.20 -10.17
CA LEU A 205 -7.22 -20.21 -11.09
C LEU A 205 -6.05 -19.42 -10.53
N LEU A 206 -4.89 -20.07 -10.39
CA LEU A 206 -3.62 -19.40 -10.20
C LEU A 206 -3.02 -19.05 -11.56
N TRP A 207 -2.76 -17.77 -11.77
CA TRP A 207 -2.10 -17.23 -12.94
C TRP A 207 -0.66 -16.88 -12.58
N ASP A 208 0.28 -17.54 -13.25
CA ASP A 208 1.69 -17.17 -13.17
C ASP A 208 1.92 -15.80 -13.82
N VAL A 209 2.76 -14.95 -13.22
CA VAL A 209 3.32 -13.75 -13.83
C VAL A 209 4.85 -13.80 -13.67
N ALA A 210 5.53 -14.06 -14.78
CA ALA A 210 6.99 -14.11 -14.85
C ALA A 210 7.60 -12.79 -15.31
N GLU A 211 6.86 -12.00 -16.10
CA GLU A 211 7.34 -10.73 -16.66
C GLU A 211 6.19 -9.75 -16.88
N PRO A 212 6.47 -8.43 -17.00
CA PRO A 212 5.42 -7.42 -17.17
C PRO A 212 4.51 -7.65 -18.38
N ALA A 213 5.03 -8.25 -19.46
CA ALA A 213 4.28 -8.51 -20.69
C ALA A 213 3.11 -9.50 -20.51
N HIS A 214 3.09 -10.28 -19.42
CA HIS A 214 1.97 -11.17 -19.11
C HIS A 214 0.74 -10.43 -18.56
N LEU A 215 0.92 -9.25 -17.95
CA LEU A 215 -0.16 -8.52 -17.27
C LEU A 215 -1.26 -8.05 -18.22
N PRO A 216 -0.97 -7.52 -19.43
CA PRO A 216 -1.98 -7.26 -20.45
C PRO A 216 -2.89 -8.46 -20.76
N LEU A 217 -2.28 -9.61 -21.04
CA LEU A 217 -2.98 -10.83 -21.44
C LEU A 217 -3.83 -11.38 -20.29
N LEU A 218 -3.27 -11.45 -19.07
CA LEU A 218 -4.02 -11.81 -17.86
C LEU A 218 -5.18 -10.85 -17.64
N GLY A 219 -4.93 -9.55 -17.78
CA GLY A 219 -5.91 -8.48 -17.64
C GLY A 219 -7.10 -8.67 -18.55
N GLY A 220 -6.86 -8.94 -19.84
CA GLY A 220 -7.90 -9.24 -20.82
C GLY A 220 -8.77 -10.42 -20.40
N GLN A 221 -8.16 -11.51 -19.91
CA GLN A 221 -8.87 -12.71 -19.44
C GLN A 221 -9.71 -12.43 -18.19
N LEU A 222 -9.13 -11.74 -17.20
CA LEU A 222 -9.80 -11.37 -15.96
C LEU A 222 -10.96 -10.40 -16.23
N TRP A 223 -10.75 -9.40 -17.07
CA TRP A 223 -11.78 -8.42 -17.40
C TRP A 223 -12.91 -9.01 -18.22
N ALA A 224 -12.62 -9.82 -19.25
CA ALA A 224 -13.64 -10.53 -20.02
C ALA A 224 -14.49 -11.45 -19.14
N GLN A 225 -13.89 -12.09 -18.13
CA GLN A 225 -14.64 -12.84 -17.11
C GLN A 225 -15.51 -11.90 -16.26
N ALA A 226 -14.95 -10.81 -15.75
CA ALA A 226 -15.61 -9.83 -14.87
C ALA A 226 -16.84 -9.17 -15.52
N GLN A 227 -16.84 -9.06 -16.85
CA GLN A 227 -17.97 -8.57 -17.64
C GLN A 227 -19.17 -9.54 -17.65
N ARG A 228 -18.93 -10.85 -17.53
CA ARG A 228 -19.96 -11.89 -17.50
C ARG A 228 -20.43 -12.22 -16.09
N GLN A 229 -19.49 -12.31 -15.15
CA GLN A 229 -19.75 -12.56 -13.74
C GLN A 229 -18.71 -11.85 -12.87
N PRO A 230 -19.05 -11.35 -11.67
CA PRO A 230 -18.07 -10.72 -10.80
C PRO A 230 -16.86 -11.62 -10.53
N ALA A 231 -15.68 -11.02 -10.43
CA ALA A 231 -14.45 -11.71 -10.07
C ALA A 231 -14.00 -11.32 -8.65
N LEU A 232 -13.54 -12.31 -7.89
CA LEU A 232 -12.71 -12.09 -6.72
C LEU A 232 -11.26 -12.35 -7.13
N ALA A 233 -10.44 -11.31 -7.13
CA ALA A 233 -9.02 -11.42 -7.39
C ALA A 233 -8.23 -11.39 -6.08
N VAL A 234 -7.17 -12.19 -6.00
CA VAL A 234 -6.24 -12.27 -4.87
C VAL A 234 -4.83 -12.15 -5.42
N GLY A 235 -4.03 -11.25 -4.87
CA GLY A 235 -2.65 -11.06 -5.32
C GLY A 235 -2.13 -9.67 -5.03
N PRO A 236 -0.91 -9.34 -5.47
CA PRO A 236 -0.32 -8.03 -5.28
C PRO A 236 -0.91 -6.98 -6.24
N SER A 237 -0.21 -5.86 -6.42
CA SER A 237 -0.68 -4.71 -7.20
C SER A 237 -0.76 -5.02 -8.70
N SER A 238 -0.14 -6.12 -9.15
CA SER A 238 -0.22 -6.65 -10.51
C SER A 238 -1.64 -7.01 -10.92
N VAL A 239 -2.54 -7.32 -9.96
CA VAL A 239 -3.99 -7.42 -10.22
C VAL A 239 -4.54 -6.08 -10.72
N VAL A 240 -4.17 -4.99 -10.04
CA VAL A 240 -4.58 -3.63 -10.41
C VAL A 240 -3.98 -3.26 -11.77
N GLU A 241 -2.70 -3.57 -12.01
CA GLU A 241 -2.03 -3.34 -13.31
C GLU A 241 -2.76 -4.06 -14.45
N ALA A 242 -3.08 -5.34 -14.25
CA ALA A 242 -3.77 -6.16 -15.24
C ALA A 242 -5.19 -5.65 -15.53
N VAL A 243 -5.97 -5.36 -14.49
CA VAL A 243 -7.33 -4.79 -14.63
C VAL A 243 -7.28 -3.43 -15.34
N ALA A 244 -6.35 -2.56 -14.94
CA ALA A 244 -6.24 -1.23 -15.52
C ALA A 244 -5.87 -1.29 -17.01
N HIS A 245 -4.95 -2.17 -17.40
CA HIS A 245 -4.61 -2.36 -18.81
C HIS A 245 -5.80 -2.83 -19.66
N ALA A 246 -6.68 -3.66 -19.10
CA ALA A 246 -7.88 -4.11 -19.80
C ALA A 246 -8.96 -3.03 -19.95
N ILE A 247 -9.02 -2.06 -19.02
CA ILE A 247 -9.98 -0.95 -19.05
C ILE A 247 -9.45 0.21 -19.90
N HIS A 248 -8.16 0.47 -19.79
CA HIS A 248 -7.42 1.51 -20.50
C HIS A 248 -6.20 0.87 -21.19
N PRO A 249 -6.40 0.32 -22.41
CA PRO A 249 -5.31 -0.33 -23.15
C PRO A 249 -4.26 0.68 -23.64
N GLU A 250 -4.66 1.94 -23.81
CA GLU A 250 -3.75 3.01 -24.15
C GLU A 250 -2.83 3.36 -22.98
N PRO A 251 -1.55 3.69 -23.23
CA PRO A 251 -0.65 4.15 -22.19
C PRO A 251 -1.26 5.36 -21.46
N ALA A 252 -1.42 5.25 -20.15
CA ALA A 252 -1.85 6.38 -19.35
C ALA A 252 -0.85 7.54 -19.54
N PRO A 253 -1.33 8.79 -19.62
CA PRO A 253 -0.44 9.94 -19.67
C PRO A 253 0.52 9.90 -18.48
N GLN A 254 1.78 10.20 -18.74
CA GLN A 254 2.81 10.15 -17.72
C GLN A 254 2.38 11.03 -16.53
N PRO A 255 2.44 10.53 -15.29
CA PRO A 255 2.05 11.32 -14.13
C PRO A 255 2.84 12.63 -14.14
N ALA A 256 2.13 13.75 -14.02
CA ALA A 256 2.77 15.05 -13.89
C ALA A 256 3.80 15.00 -12.75
N GLY A 257 4.92 15.69 -12.93
CA GLY A 257 5.88 15.86 -11.85
C GLY A 257 5.24 16.46 -10.61
N ILE A 258 5.81 16.16 -9.45
CA ILE A 258 5.45 16.81 -8.19
C ILE A 258 6.03 18.22 -8.22
N ALA A 259 5.19 19.24 -8.08
CA ALA A 259 5.63 20.62 -7.97
C ALA A 259 6.36 20.88 -6.63
N ALA A 260 7.16 21.94 -6.58
CA ALA A 260 7.76 22.42 -5.34
C ALA A 260 6.68 22.74 -4.29
N ALA A 261 7.04 22.66 -3.02
CA ALA A 261 6.14 22.94 -1.92
C ALA A 261 5.84 24.45 -1.85
N GLU A 262 4.56 24.80 -1.77
CA GLU A 262 4.14 26.18 -1.51
C GLU A 262 4.15 26.42 0.01
N GLY A 263 5.30 26.82 0.54
CA GLY A 263 5.50 27.17 1.95
C GLY A 263 6.27 26.14 2.78
N PRO A 264 6.26 26.27 4.12
CA PRO A 264 7.05 25.43 5.01
C PRO A 264 6.58 23.97 4.98
N VAL A 265 7.55 23.06 5.08
CA VAL A 265 7.34 21.61 5.03
C VAL A 265 7.70 21.04 6.40
N LEU A 266 6.85 20.18 6.93
CA LEU A 266 7.12 19.43 8.16
C LEU A 266 7.47 17.98 7.82
N VAL A 267 8.59 17.47 8.29
CA VAL A 267 8.91 16.04 8.26
C VAL A 267 8.92 15.49 9.68
N LEU A 268 8.19 14.40 9.92
CA LEU A 268 8.28 13.59 11.14
C LEU A 268 8.91 12.24 10.80
N ALA A 269 10.14 12.04 11.26
CA ALA A 269 10.90 10.80 11.10
C ALA A 269 10.94 10.02 12.42
N GLY A 270 10.00 9.08 12.57
CA GLY A 270 9.94 8.18 13.74
C GLY A 270 10.77 6.91 13.61
N SER A 271 11.31 6.63 12.42
CA SER A 271 12.12 5.44 12.16
C SER A 271 13.58 5.63 12.57
N LEU A 272 14.07 4.71 13.41
CA LEU A 272 15.49 4.60 13.79
C LEU A 272 16.35 3.79 12.79
N SER A 273 15.88 3.62 11.53
CA SER A 273 16.61 2.83 10.56
C SER A 273 17.86 3.56 10.03
N PRO A 274 18.92 2.83 9.61
CA PRO A 274 20.10 3.44 8.99
C PRO A 274 19.77 4.27 7.75
N VAL A 275 18.78 3.82 6.95
CA VAL A 275 18.31 4.56 5.76
C VAL A 275 17.71 5.90 6.16
N THR A 276 16.80 5.92 7.15
CA THR A 276 16.23 7.17 7.65
C THR A 276 17.29 8.08 8.25
N ALA A 277 18.25 7.54 9.02
CA ALA A 277 19.34 8.33 9.59
C ALA A 277 20.20 9.00 8.51
N ALA A 278 20.52 8.29 7.43
CA ALA A 278 21.24 8.85 6.28
C ALA A 278 20.44 9.95 5.56
N GLN A 279 19.13 9.77 5.41
CA GLN A 279 18.23 10.78 4.83
C GLN A 279 18.14 12.03 5.69
N VAL A 280 18.08 11.89 7.02
CA VAL A 280 18.10 13.01 7.97
C VAL A 280 19.42 13.76 7.87
N ALA A 281 20.56 13.06 7.79
CA ALA A 281 21.87 13.69 7.63
C ALA A 281 22.03 14.42 6.27
N ALA A 282 21.33 13.96 5.23
CA ALA A 282 21.35 14.57 3.91
C ALA A 282 20.37 15.75 3.75
N ALA A 283 19.44 15.95 4.68
CA ALA A 283 18.43 17.01 4.65
C ALA A 283 19.04 18.37 5.00
N ARG A 284 19.37 19.17 3.99
CA ARG A 284 20.01 20.49 4.11
C ARG A 284 19.02 21.64 4.16
N SER A 285 17.81 21.45 3.62
CA SER A 285 16.78 22.48 3.58
C SER A 285 15.97 22.58 4.88
N PHE A 286 16.29 21.77 5.89
CA PHE A 286 15.48 21.61 7.11
C PHE A 286 16.21 22.06 8.38
N GLU A 287 15.47 22.73 9.25
CA GLU A 287 15.82 22.84 10.67
C GLU A 287 15.55 21.50 11.36
N VAL A 288 16.60 20.83 11.83
CA VAL A 288 16.49 19.48 12.42
C VAL A 288 16.24 19.57 13.93
N LEU A 289 15.08 19.08 14.37
CA LEU A 289 14.73 18.91 15.77
C LEU A 289 14.87 17.44 16.17
N ARG A 290 15.76 17.16 17.13
CA ARG A 290 15.93 15.81 17.70
C ARG A 290 14.99 15.62 18.89
N LEU A 291 14.20 14.57 18.83
CA LEU A 291 13.19 14.21 19.83
C LEU A 291 13.59 12.93 20.56
N SER A 292 13.50 12.90 21.89
CA SER A 292 13.71 11.67 22.66
C SER A 292 12.56 10.70 22.39
N ALA A 293 12.89 9.53 21.85
CA ALA A 293 11.92 8.46 21.62
C ALA A 293 11.31 7.97 22.95
N GLU A 294 12.12 7.90 24.00
CA GLU A 294 11.73 7.44 25.34
C GLU A 294 10.67 8.36 25.92
N ARG A 295 10.91 9.68 25.95
CA ARG A 295 9.97 10.66 26.50
C ARG A 295 8.66 10.70 25.73
N LEU A 296 8.71 10.59 24.40
CA LEU A 296 7.49 10.49 23.58
C LEU A 296 6.71 9.21 23.89
N SER A 297 7.39 8.06 23.91
CA SER A 297 6.76 6.76 24.16
C SER A 297 6.20 6.61 25.58
N ALA A 298 6.79 7.28 26.56
CA ALA A 298 6.32 7.34 27.94
C ALA A 298 5.05 8.18 28.13
N GLY A 299 4.60 8.89 27.08
CA GLY A 299 3.40 9.73 27.16
C GLY A 299 3.60 11.02 27.96
N ASP A 300 4.81 11.56 28.03
CA ASP A 300 5.09 12.87 28.65
C ASP A 300 4.39 13.99 27.86
N GLY A 301 3.19 14.36 28.32
CA GLY A 301 2.36 15.37 27.66
C GLY A 301 2.99 16.77 27.66
N GLY A 302 3.79 17.11 28.67
CA GLY A 302 4.53 18.36 28.72
C GLY A 302 5.58 18.42 27.63
N TYR A 303 6.38 17.35 27.50
CA TYR A 303 7.38 17.22 26.43
C TYR A 303 6.78 17.30 25.04
N LEU A 304 5.68 16.58 24.81
CA LEU A 304 4.98 16.60 23.51
C LEU A 304 4.50 18.01 23.17
N ALA A 305 3.88 18.71 24.13
CA ALA A 305 3.40 20.07 23.92
C ALA A 305 4.54 21.07 23.64
N ASP A 306 5.67 20.93 24.34
CA ASP A 306 6.87 21.74 24.10
C ASP A 306 7.47 21.48 22.71
N ALA A 307 7.60 20.21 22.34
CA ALA A 307 8.08 19.81 21.01
C ALA A 307 7.16 20.35 19.91
N ALA A 308 5.84 20.24 20.07
CA ALA A 308 4.86 20.77 19.12
C ALA A 308 4.98 22.30 18.98
N ARG A 309 5.13 23.03 20.09
CA ARG A 309 5.36 24.49 20.07
C ARG A 309 6.65 24.86 19.35
N GLN A 310 7.73 24.10 19.57
CA GLN A 310 9.01 24.34 18.91
C GLN A 310 8.91 24.10 17.40
N ILE A 311 8.30 23.00 16.98
CA ILE A 311 8.02 22.68 15.56
C ILE A 311 7.15 23.78 14.93
N ALA A 312 6.08 24.20 15.59
CA ALA A 312 5.20 25.24 15.06
C ALA A 312 5.88 26.61 14.99
N SER A 313 6.83 26.91 15.88
CA SER A 313 7.59 28.16 15.85
C SER A 313 8.47 28.27 14.61
N THR A 314 9.20 27.20 14.26
CA THR A 314 10.06 27.18 13.06
C THR A 314 9.23 27.23 11.78
N LEU A 315 8.14 26.47 11.70
CA LEU A 315 7.22 26.46 10.55
C LEU A 315 6.55 27.82 10.34
N ARG A 316 6.10 28.48 11.42
CA ARG A 316 5.48 29.82 11.31
C ARG A 316 6.45 30.90 10.85
N ALA A 317 7.74 30.70 11.08
CA ALA A 317 8.79 31.57 10.55
C ALA A 317 9.20 31.22 9.10
N GLY A 318 8.43 30.36 8.41
CA GLY A 318 8.64 30.01 7.01
C GLY A 318 9.76 28.99 6.78
N ARG A 319 10.30 28.36 7.82
CA ARG A 319 11.39 27.38 7.71
C ARG A 319 10.86 25.95 7.67
N HIS A 320 11.40 25.13 6.77
CA HIS A 320 11.11 23.69 6.79
C HIS A 320 11.67 23.07 8.06
N THR A 321 10.94 22.14 8.67
CA THR A 321 11.31 21.53 9.95
C THR A 321 11.30 20.01 9.83
N LEU A 322 12.39 19.38 10.24
CA LEU A 322 12.51 17.92 10.31
C LEU A 322 12.62 17.52 11.77
N ALA A 323 11.54 16.96 12.31
CA ALA A 323 11.52 16.36 13.63
C ALA A 323 11.88 14.87 13.53
N CYS A 324 13.01 14.45 14.12
CA CYS A 324 13.44 13.05 14.11
C CYS A 324 13.58 12.50 15.52
N THR A 325 13.12 11.26 15.72
CA THR A 325 13.32 10.56 16.98
C THR A 325 14.76 10.05 17.08
N VAL A 326 15.37 10.22 18.24
CA VAL A 326 16.69 9.68 18.59
C VAL A 326 16.54 8.82 19.85
N ALA A 327 17.33 7.75 19.92
CA ALA A 327 17.48 6.97 21.14
C ALA A 327 18.49 7.67 22.07
N ALA A 328 18.36 7.47 23.38
CA ALA A 328 19.38 7.89 24.34
C ALA A 328 20.71 7.17 24.08
N ASP A 329 21.84 7.88 24.25
CA ASP A 329 23.17 7.32 24.08
C ASP A 329 23.35 6.05 24.92
N GLY A 330 23.68 4.93 24.26
CA GLY A 330 24.01 3.65 24.89
C GLY A 330 22.83 2.73 25.25
N ALA A 331 21.57 3.14 25.03
CA ALA A 331 20.41 2.33 25.40
C ALA A 331 19.86 1.54 24.19
N ARG A 332 20.02 0.21 24.20
CA ARG A 332 19.15 -0.71 23.45
C ARG A 332 17.82 -0.82 24.20
N VAL A 333 17.05 0.27 24.26
CA VAL A 333 15.68 0.19 24.79
C VAL A 333 14.85 -0.57 23.77
N GLU A 334 14.18 -1.64 24.20
CA GLU A 334 13.05 -2.22 23.47
C GLU A 334 11.92 -1.17 23.46
N LEU A 335 12.08 -0.14 22.64
CA LEU A 335 11.04 0.85 22.40
C LEU A 335 9.85 0.13 21.77
N HIS A 336 8.70 0.16 22.44
CA HIS A 336 7.45 -0.31 21.85
C HIS A 336 7.13 0.55 20.63
N SER A 337 7.37 0.04 19.43
CA SER A 337 7.22 0.77 18.16
C SER A 337 5.82 1.38 17.99
N GLY A 338 4.79 0.70 18.49
CA GLY A 338 3.41 1.19 18.50
C GLY A 338 3.23 2.45 19.34
N ALA A 339 3.70 2.47 20.59
CA ALA A 339 3.56 3.63 21.48
C ALA A 339 4.29 4.87 20.93
N LEU A 340 5.48 4.67 20.35
CA LEU A 340 6.23 5.75 19.70
C LEU A 340 5.50 6.28 18.47
N ALA A 341 4.93 5.40 17.64
CA ALA A 341 4.19 5.78 16.45
C ALA A 341 2.88 6.54 16.80
N GLU A 342 2.16 6.13 17.85
CA GLU A 342 1.00 6.87 18.37
C GLU A 342 1.39 8.24 18.91
N ALA A 343 2.47 8.33 19.69
CA ALA A 343 2.99 9.60 20.20
C ALA A 343 3.41 10.53 19.06
N GLY A 344 4.04 9.99 18.02
CA GLY A 344 4.36 10.72 16.80
C GLY A 344 3.12 11.26 16.09
N GLY A 345 2.04 10.46 16.00
CA GLY A 345 0.75 10.91 15.46
C GLY A 345 0.16 12.08 16.25
N ARG A 346 0.14 12.00 17.59
CA ARG A 346 -0.32 13.09 18.46
C ARG A 346 0.53 14.35 18.32
N LEU A 347 1.85 14.20 18.26
CA LEU A 347 2.77 15.31 18.04
C LEU A 347 2.51 15.99 16.70
N LEU A 348 2.31 15.22 15.64
CA LEU A 348 2.01 15.74 14.31
C LEU A 348 0.70 16.54 14.30
N GLN A 349 -0.35 15.99 14.91
CA GLN A 349 -1.65 16.65 15.02
C GLN A 349 -1.53 18.00 15.75
N GLU A 350 -0.84 18.03 16.90
CA GLU A 350 -0.67 19.26 17.69
C GLU A 350 0.21 20.29 16.96
N ALA A 351 1.27 19.86 16.29
CA ALA A 351 2.12 20.74 15.50
C ALA A 351 1.36 21.39 14.34
N LEU A 352 0.54 20.62 13.60
CA LEU A 352 -0.29 21.16 12.50
C LEU A 352 -1.40 22.07 13.02
N ARG A 353 -1.98 21.79 14.18
CA ARG A 353 -2.95 22.68 14.84
C ARG A 353 -2.34 24.04 15.15
N LEU A 354 -1.07 24.08 15.56
CA LEU A 354 -0.33 25.30 15.91
C LEU A 354 0.28 26.00 14.67
N ALA A 355 0.42 25.31 13.55
CA ALA A 355 0.96 25.83 12.29
C ALA A 355 0.01 25.52 11.10
N PRO A 356 -1.19 26.12 11.05
CA PRO A 356 -2.21 25.79 10.05
C PRO A 356 -1.85 26.17 8.61
N GLN A 357 -0.77 26.95 8.39
CA GLN A 357 -0.28 27.27 7.04
C GLN A 357 0.45 26.10 6.36
N VAL A 358 0.81 25.05 7.11
CA VAL A 358 1.57 23.92 6.57
C VAL A 358 0.66 23.11 5.64
N ARG A 359 1.06 23.01 4.38
CA ARG A 359 0.30 22.28 3.35
C ARG A 359 0.96 20.99 2.87
N ARG A 360 2.21 20.73 3.28
CA ARG A 360 2.95 19.52 2.91
C ARG A 360 3.72 18.93 4.09
N VAL A 361 3.53 17.64 4.30
CA VAL A 361 4.09 16.87 5.41
C VAL A 361 4.75 15.59 4.91
N GLY A 362 5.90 15.24 5.47
CA GLY A 362 6.53 13.94 5.28
C GLY A 362 6.48 13.10 6.54
N ILE A 363 6.08 11.83 6.41
CA ILE A 363 6.10 10.86 7.50
C ILE A 363 7.04 9.73 7.11
N ALA A 364 8.05 9.48 7.94
CA ALA A 364 9.06 8.46 7.70
C ALA A 364 9.06 7.38 8.79
N GLY A 365 8.65 6.17 8.40
CA GLY A 365 8.50 4.98 9.24
C GLY A 365 7.23 4.20 8.87
N GLY A 366 7.30 2.87 8.74
CA GLY A 366 6.16 2.06 8.29
C GLY A 366 4.97 2.13 9.26
N ASP A 367 5.21 1.75 10.52
CA ASP A 367 4.21 1.83 11.59
C ASP A 367 3.82 3.29 11.87
N THR A 368 4.80 4.20 11.85
CA THR A 368 4.62 5.64 12.03
C THR A 368 3.68 6.22 10.98
N SER A 369 3.81 5.84 9.69
CA SER A 369 2.96 6.35 8.61
C SER A 369 1.51 5.91 8.80
N SER A 370 1.30 4.64 9.13
CA SER A 370 -0.05 4.07 9.28
C SER A 370 -0.79 4.64 10.50
N LEU A 371 -0.08 4.94 11.59
CA LEU A 371 -0.67 5.51 12.81
C LEU A 371 -0.78 7.04 12.74
N ALA A 372 0.18 7.72 12.12
CA ALA A 372 0.10 9.17 11.91
C ALA A 372 -1.05 9.54 10.98
N VAL A 373 -1.26 8.81 9.89
CA VAL A 373 -2.41 9.04 8.99
C VAL A 373 -3.75 8.85 9.72
N ARG A 374 -3.84 7.84 10.60
CA ARG A 374 -5.03 7.65 11.47
C ARG A 374 -5.21 8.78 12.47
N ALA A 375 -4.12 9.33 13.02
CA ALA A 375 -4.17 10.45 13.96
C ALA A 375 -4.62 11.77 13.31
N LEU A 376 -4.49 11.92 12.00
CA LEU A 376 -4.91 13.10 11.25
C LEU A 376 -6.42 13.11 10.90
N ASP A 377 -7.21 12.17 11.42
CA ASP A 377 -8.66 12.04 11.13
C ASP A 377 -8.99 12.20 9.63
N ALA A 378 -8.12 11.61 8.81
CA ALA A 378 -8.33 11.52 7.38
C ALA A 378 -9.35 10.42 7.09
N TRP A 379 -10.17 10.63 6.08
CA TRP A 379 -11.09 9.58 5.60
C TRP A 379 -10.65 8.98 4.27
N ALA A 380 -9.83 9.67 3.46
CA ALA A 380 -9.22 9.11 2.25
C ALA A 380 -7.89 9.76 1.85
N LEU A 381 -7.19 9.08 0.95
CA LEU A 381 -5.97 9.53 0.28
C LEU A 381 -6.15 9.44 -1.24
N ALA A 382 -5.75 10.50 -1.94
CA ALA A 382 -5.63 10.55 -3.39
C ALA A 382 -4.14 10.57 -3.79
N TYR A 383 -3.73 9.78 -4.77
CA TYR A 383 -2.36 9.81 -5.26
C TYR A 383 -2.05 11.15 -5.96
N GLN A 384 -0.87 11.72 -5.71
CA GLN A 384 -0.38 12.93 -6.39
C GLN A 384 0.88 12.67 -7.22
N GLY A 385 1.74 11.75 -6.78
CA GLY A 385 2.96 11.45 -7.51
C GLY A 385 3.91 10.58 -6.71
N LEU A 386 5.12 10.39 -7.24
CA LEU A 386 6.17 9.60 -6.62
C LEU A 386 7.43 10.45 -6.40
N LEU A 387 7.92 10.51 -5.16
CA LEU A 387 9.17 11.19 -4.81
C LEU A 387 10.38 10.27 -4.99
N ALA A 388 10.19 8.98 -4.69
CA ALA A 388 11.16 7.91 -4.85
C ALA A 388 10.42 6.57 -5.03
N PRO A 389 11.04 5.52 -5.62
CA PRO A 389 10.42 4.20 -5.67
C PRO A 389 9.83 3.78 -4.32
N GLY A 390 8.51 3.55 -4.29
CA GLY A 390 7.74 3.22 -3.08
C GLY A 390 7.59 4.33 -2.03
N VAL A 391 7.77 5.60 -2.42
CA VAL A 391 7.52 6.79 -1.58
C VAL A 391 6.51 7.71 -2.29
N PRO A 392 5.19 7.41 -2.18
CA PRO A 392 4.15 8.23 -2.78
C PRO A 392 3.97 9.55 -2.03
N LEU A 393 3.58 10.58 -2.79
CA LEU A 393 2.93 11.78 -2.28
C LEU A 393 1.42 11.61 -2.49
N CYS A 394 0.64 11.81 -1.43
CA CYS A 394 -0.81 11.69 -1.45
C CYS A 394 -1.47 12.99 -0.97
N ARG A 395 -2.58 13.38 -1.57
CA ARG A 395 -3.47 14.41 -1.04
C ARG A 395 -4.44 13.75 -0.05
N LEU A 396 -4.50 14.30 1.15
CA LEU A 396 -5.37 13.85 2.23
C LEU A 396 -6.76 14.46 2.08
N HIS A 397 -7.78 13.68 2.38
CA HIS A 397 -9.16 14.12 2.51
C HIS A 397 -9.64 14.01 3.96
N SER A 398 -10.23 15.07 4.50
CA SER A 398 -10.73 15.13 5.88
C SER A 398 -12.03 15.94 5.98
N ASP A 399 -12.80 15.71 7.04
CA ASP A 399 -13.90 16.59 7.43
C ASP A 399 -13.38 17.89 8.10
N ASP A 400 -12.12 17.91 8.56
CA ASP A 400 -11.44 19.12 9.05
C ASP A 400 -10.86 19.92 7.89
N ALA A 401 -11.45 21.09 7.61
CA ALA A 401 -11.02 22.00 6.53
C ALA A 401 -9.55 22.44 6.63
N ARG A 402 -8.93 22.37 7.81
CA ARG A 402 -7.50 22.69 8.00
C ARG A 402 -6.59 21.59 7.45
N LEU A 403 -7.07 20.34 7.50
CA LEU A 403 -6.33 19.16 7.06
C LEU A 403 -6.71 18.75 5.63
N ASP A 404 -7.94 19.02 5.19
CA ASP A 404 -8.37 18.66 3.84
C ASP A 404 -7.45 19.29 2.78
N GLY A 405 -7.00 18.45 1.85
CA GLY A 405 -6.05 18.81 0.81
C GLY A 405 -4.59 18.90 1.25
N LEU A 406 -4.24 18.48 2.47
CA LEU A 406 -2.84 18.38 2.92
C LEU A 406 -2.11 17.33 2.08
N GLU A 407 -0.90 17.63 1.64
CA GLU A 407 -0.06 16.66 0.94
C GLU A 407 0.80 15.88 1.94
N LEU A 408 0.74 14.56 1.86
CA LEU A 408 1.43 13.61 2.72
C LEU A 408 2.38 12.75 1.91
N MET A 409 3.67 12.85 2.19
CA MET A 409 4.65 11.85 1.78
C MET A 409 4.65 10.72 2.79
N LEU A 410 4.43 9.50 2.32
CA LEU A 410 4.40 8.29 3.13
C LEU A 410 5.61 7.43 2.79
N LYS A 411 6.60 7.37 3.70
CA LYS A 411 7.86 6.65 3.47
C LYS A 411 7.98 5.45 4.40
N GLY A 412 7.94 4.25 3.82
CA GLY A 412 8.36 3.03 4.52
C GLY A 412 9.82 3.13 5.01
N GLY A 413 10.16 2.43 6.09
CA GLY A 413 11.46 2.60 6.76
C GLY A 413 12.67 2.47 5.83
N GLN A 414 12.64 1.51 4.90
CA GLN A 414 13.74 1.20 3.98
C GLN A 414 13.60 1.85 2.58
N MET A 415 12.61 2.73 2.39
CA MET A 415 12.31 3.30 1.07
C MET A 415 12.98 4.66 0.86
N GLY A 416 13.23 5.01 -0.41
CA GLY A 416 13.71 6.31 -0.86
C GLY A 416 15.23 6.50 -0.84
N GLY A 417 15.73 7.36 -1.73
CA GLY A 417 17.13 7.80 -1.76
C GLY A 417 17.47 8.76 -0.62
N ALA A 418 18.74 9.13 -0.50
CA ALA A 418 19.21 10.08 0.53
C ALA A 418 18.58 11.48 0.39
N ASP A 419 18.19 11.87 -0.83
CA ASP A 419 17.63 13.17 -1.19
C ASP A 419 16.10 13.24 -1.06
N VAL A 420 15.43 12.21 -0.52
CA VAL A 420 13.96 12.12 -0.52
C VAL A 420 13.28 13.31 0.17
N PHE A 421 13.86 13.84 1.26
CA PHE A 421 13.31 15.00 1.96
C PHE A 421 13.54 16.30 1.19
N GLU A 422 14.64 16.41 0.44
CA GLU A 422 14.89 17.55 -0.44
C GLU A 422 13.89 17.56 -1.61
N ARG A 423 13.60 16.39 -2.19
CA ARG A 423 12.55 16.25 -3.23
C ARG A 423 11.16 16.63 -2.73
N LEU A 424 10.86 16.36 -1.46
CA LEU A 424 9.59 16.76 -0.86
C LEU A 424 9.40 18.30 -0.90
N VAL A 425 10.49 19.04 -0.71
CA VAL A 425 10.51 20.51 -0.78
C VAL A 425 10.57 21.00 -2.21
N ALA A 426 11.56 20.57 -2.98
CA ALA A 426 11.86 21.09 -4.31
C ALA A 426 10.90 20.59 -5.42
N GLY A 427 10.14 19.53 -5.13
CA GLY A 427 9.39 18.79 -6.14
C GLY A 427 10.25 17.72 -6.82
N HIS A 428 9.62 16.97 -7.71
CA HIS A 428 10.27 15.90 -8.48
C HIS A 428 9.65 15.86 -9.88
N PRO A 429 10.44 15.94 -10.96
CA PRO A 429 9.93 16.06 -12.34
C PRO A 429 9.20 14.81 -12.86
N GLY A 430 9.00 13.79 -12.01
CA GLY A 430 8.47 12.48 -12.37
C GLY A 430 9.60 11.50 -12.68
N PHE A 431 9.30 10.20 -12.56
CA PHE A 431 10.21 9.18 -13.09
C PHE A 431 9.99 9.12 -14.59
N GLY A 432 10.95 9.65 -15.36
CA GLY A 432 11.03 9.36 -16.79
C GLY A 432 11.00 7.85 -16.97
N THR A 433 10.33 7.35 -18.02
CA THR A 433 10.43 5.94 -18.43
C THR A 433 11.83 5.69 -18.97
N GLY A 434 12.82 5.65 -18.09
CA GLY A 434 14.10 5.06 -18.40
C GLY A 434 13.87 3.58 -18.58
N THR A 435 13.79 3.12 -19.82
CA THR A 435 14.08 1.74 -20.18
C THR A 435 15.39 1.35 -19.51
N LYS A 436 15.30 0.47 -18.52
CA LYS A 436 16.41 -0.39 -18.08
C LYS A 436 15.89 -1.80 -17.94
#